data_AF-A0A820IV95-F1
#
_entry.id   AF-A0A820IV95-F1
#
_cell.length_a   1.000
_cell.length_b   1.000
_cell.length_c   1.000
_cell.angle_alpha   90.00
_cell.angle_beta   90.00
_cell.angle_gamma   90.00
#
_symmetry.space_group_name_H-M   'P 1'
#
loop_
_entity.id
_entity.type
_entity.pdbx_description
1 polymer ?
#
loop_
_entity_poly.entity_id
_entity_poly.type
_entity_poly.pdbx_seq_one_letter_code
_entity_poly.pdbx_strand_id
1 'polypeptide(L)'
;SDGLQVTKPKYNVLLSYPDNNNPNRVTLISDNGMVIFQTAGVEKIYDSTLPKIVNPFLAYTPNGTVSSTKLFYANYGELEDFQTLVSLVGNASLQGSIIIMRYGRIFRGDKVMHAQYFGAVGAILYNDPADYAPFGTTPDQVYDQKWYMPPSGV
;
A
#
# COMPACT_ATOMS: atom_id res chain seq x y z
N SER A 1 -17.72 12.00 -45.81
CA SER A 1 -17.66 10.59 -45.38
C SER A 1 -16.44 10.44 -44.51
N ASP A 2 -16.56 10.82 -43.23
CA ASP A 2 -15.40 11.27 -42.44
C ASP A 2 -15.07 10.29 -41.28
N GLY A 3 -15.46 9.02 -41.44
CA GLY A 3 -15.25 7.99 -40.42
C GLY A 3 -13.87 7.34 -40.52
N LEU A 4 -13.16 7.24 -39.39
CA LEU A 4 -11.92 6.48 -39.29
C LEU A 4 -12.18 4.97 -39.39
N GLN A 5 -11.26 4.26 -40.03
CA GLN A 5 -11.20 2.79 -39.95
C GLN A 5 -10.58 2.39 -38.61
N VAL A 6 -11.31 1.62 -37.81
CA VAL A 6 -10.92 1.25 -36.44
C VAL A 6 -10.65 -0.25 -36.33
N THR A 7 -9.50 -0.61 -35.75
CA THR A 7 -9.14 -2.00 -35.43
C THR A 7 -8.84 -2.16 -33.94
N LYS A 8 -9.16 -3.33 -33.36
CA LYS A 8 -8.89 -3.67 -31.95
C LYS A 8 -8.00 -4.92 -31.86
N PRO A 9 -6.67 -4.76 -31.93
CA PRO A 9 -5.75 -5.89 -31.71
C PRO A 9 -5.85 -6.41 -30.27
N LYS A 10 -5.63 -7.71 -30.08
CA LYS A 10 -5.70 -8.38 -28.77
C LYS A 10 -4.34 -9.01 -28.45
N TYR A 11 -3.97 -8.97 -27.17
CA TYR A 11 -2.74 -9.55 -26.65
C TYR A 11 -3.04 -10.36 -25.40
N ASN A 12 -2.30 -11.46 -25.21
CA ASN A 12 -2.30 -12.22 -23.97
C ASN A 12 -1.11 -11.74 -23.14
N VAL A 13 -1.39 -11.02 -22.07
CA VAL A 13 -0.38 -10.42 -21.19
C VAL A 13 -0.61 -10.89 -19.76
N LEU A 14 0.46 -10.98 -18.97
CA LEU A 14 0.37 -11.28 -17.56
C LEU A 14 -0.21 -10.07 -16.82
N LEU A 15 -1.29 -10.31 -16.06
CA LEU A 15 -1.92 -9.33 -15.17
C LEU A 15 -2.01 -9.92 -13.76
N SER A 16 -2.16 -9.06 -12.76
CA SER A 16 -2.27 -9.44 -11.35
C SER A 16 -3.56 -8.87 -10.76
N TYR A 17 -4.28 -9.69 -10.00
CA TYR A 17 -5.52 -9.31 -9.32
C TYR A 17 -5.57 -9.90 -7.90
N PRO A 18 -6.20 -9.23 -6.93
CA PRO A 18 -6.37 -9.76 -5.59
C PRO A 18 -7.45 -10.84 -5.54
N ASP A 19 -7.41 -11.68 -4.52
CA ASP A 19 -8.52 -12.57 -4.21
C ASP A 19 -9.61 -11.79 -3.47
N ASN A 20 -10.71 -11.50 -4.17
CA ASN A 20 -11.84 -10.79 -3.58
C ASN A 20 -12.58 -11.59 -2.51
N ASN A 21 -12.43 -12.92 -2.46
CA ASN A 21 -13.02 -13.78 -1.42
C ASN A 21 -12.11 -13.87 -0.19
N ASN A 22 -10.82 -13.59 -0.35
CA ASN A 22 -9.81 -13.58 0.72
C ASN A 22 -9.03 -12.26 0.69
N PRO A 23 -9.62 -11.14 1.16
CA PRO A 23 -8.98 -9.83 1.09
C PRO A 23 -7.64 -9.77 1.82
N ASN A 24 -6.71 -9.01 1.25
CA ASN A 24 -5.42 -8.72 1.87
C ASN A 24 -5.62 -7.92 3.17
N ARG A 25 -4.83 -8.23 4.20
CA ARG A 25 -4.92 -7.55 5.50
C ARG A 25 -3.55 -7.40 6.14
N VAL A 26 -3.43 -6.37 6.97
CA VAL A 26 -2.33 -6.19 7.90
C VAL A 26 -2.91 -6.23 9.31
N THR A 27 -2.31 -7.02 10.18
CA THR A 27 -2.78 -7.23 11.56
C THR A 27 -1.66 -6.93 12.55
N LEU A 28 -1.98 -6.18 13.61
CA LEU A 28 -1.13 -6.09 14.80
C LEU A 28 -1.63 -7.14 15.80
N ILE A 29 -0.73 -8.01 16.22
CA ILE A 29 -1.02 -9.14 17.13
C ILE A 29 -0.20 -8.92 18.40
N SER A 30 -0.85 -9.04 19.56
CA SER A 30 -0.18 -9.00 20.88
C SER A 30 0.62 -10.28 21.15
N ASP A 31 1.50 -10.23 22.14
CA ASP A 31 2.32 -11.39 22.57
C ASP A 31 1.48 -12.61 23.00
N ASN A 32 0.24 -12.39 23.45
CA ASN A 32 -0.70 -13.47 23.80
C ASN A 32 -1.59 -13.93 22.63
N GLY A 33 -1.29 -13.50 21.40
CA GLY A 33 -1.98 -13.94 20.17
C GLY A 33 -3.30 -13.22 19.86
N MET A 34 -3.65 -12.16 20.59
CA MET A 34 -4.87 -11.40 20.31
C MET A 34 -4.63 -10.38 19.20
N VAL A 35 -5.59 -10.24 18.29
CA VAL A 35 -5.56 -9.17 17.28
C VAL A 35 -5.89 -7.84 17.96
N ILE A 36 -4.90 -6.95 18.03
CA ILE A 36 -5.05 -5.58 18.56
C ILE A 36 -5.66 -4.67 17.49
N PHE A 37 -5.21 -4.83 16.24
CA PHE A 37 -5.63 -4.00 15.12
C PHE A 37 -5.63 -4.83 13.83
N GLN A 38 -6.56 -4.50 12.93
CA GLN A 38 -6.63 -5.08 11.60
C GLN A 38 -7.07 -4.02 10.60
N THR A 39 -6.42 -3.98 9.43
CA THR A 39 -6.86 -3.12 8.32
C THR A 39 -8.19 -3.63 7.73
N ALA A 40 -8.99 -2.71 7.17
CA ALA A 40 -10.29 -3.08 6.60
C ALA A 40 -10.20 -4.08 5.43
N GLY A 41 -9.11 -4.04 4.65
CA GLY A 41 -8.91 -4.89 3.46
C GLY A 41 -9.81 -4.57 2.27
N VAL A 42 -10.75 -3.64 2.45
CA VAL A 42 -11.69 -3.12 1.46
C VAL A 42 -11.84 -1.62 1.68
N GLU A 43 -12.12 -0.87 0.62
CA GLU A 43 -12.41 0.57 0.74
C GLU A 43 -13.88 0.79 1.10
N LYS A 44 -14.16 1.98 1.67
CA LYS A 44 -15.53 2.45 1.84
C LYS A 44 -16.14 2.75 0.48
N ILE A 45 -17.29 2.14 0.19
CA ILE A 45 -18.05 2.40 -1.02
C ILE A 45 -18.91 3.65 -0.80
N TYR A 46 -18.67 4.70 -1.59
CA TYR A 46 -19.46 5.94 -1.56
C TYR A 46 -20.64 5.91 -2.53
N ASP A 47 -20.50 5.22 -3.66
CA ASP A 47 -21.57 5.01 -4.63
C ASP A 47 -21.88 3.51 -4.74
N SER A 48 -23.01 3.12 -4.16
CA SER A 48 -23.50 1.73 -4.15
C SER A 48 -23.97 1.22 -5.52
N THR A 49 -24.09 2.10 -6.52
CA THR A 49 -24.48 1.73 -7.89
C THR A 49 -23.30 1.23 -8.73
N LEU A 50 -22.07 1.43 -8.26
CA LEU A 50 -20.86 1.02 -8.97
C LEU A 50 -20.76 -0.52 -9.06
N PRO A 51 -20.24 -1.05 -10.18
CA PRO A 51 -19.94 -2.47 -10.30
C PRO A 51 -18.85 -2.89 -9.29
N LYS A 52 -18.67 -4.20 -9.13
CA LYS A 52 -17.72 -4.79 -8.18
C LYS A 52 -16.36 -4.08 -8.19
N ILE A 53 -16.04 -3.44 -7.07
CA ILE A 53 -14.77 -2.73 -6.85
C ILE A 53 -13.70 -3.75 -6.50
N VAL A 54 -12.51 -3.58 -7.07
CA VAL A 54 -11.35 -4.42 -6.77
C VAL A 54 -10.76 -3.95 -5.44
N ASN A 55 -10.52 -4.88 -4.51
CA ASN A 55 -9.95 -4.55 -3.21
C ASN A 55 -8.53 -3.96 -3.34
N PRO A 56 -8.10 -3.07 -2.42
CA PRO A 56 -6.76 -2.52 -2.44
C PRO A 56 -5.67 -3.59 -2.43
N PHE A 57 -4.73 -3.48 -3.38
CA PHE A 57 -3.59 -4.37 -3.49
C PHE A 57 -2.46 -3.71 -4.28
N LEU A 58 -1.23 -4.15 -4.04
CA LEU A 58 -0.09 -3.77 -4.88
C LEU A 58 0.09 -4.85 -5.95
N ALA A 59 -0.21 -4.50 -7.21
CA ALA A 59 -0.13 -5.47 -8.30
C ALA A 59 1.27 -6.09 -8.44
N TYR A 60 1.29 -7.39 -8.79
CA TYR A 60 2.48 -8.23 -8.96
C TYR A 60 3.24 -8.60 -7.68
N THR A 61 2.69 -8.33 -6.49
CA THR A 61 3.25 -8.88 -5.26
C THR A 61 3.02 -10.39 -5.17
N PRO A 62 3.96 -11.17 -4.61
CA PRO A 62 3.74 -12.58 -4.34
C PRO A 62 2.65 -12.78 -3.29
N ASN A 63 1.93 -13.90 -3.37
CA ASN A 63 1.05 -14.33 -2.28
C ASN A 63 1.91 -14.87 -1.12
N GLY A 64 1.56 -14.51 0.11
CA GLY A 64 2.20 -15.01 1.30
C GLY A 64 1.65 -14.39 2.57
N THR A 65 1.87 -15.05 3.70
CA THR A 65 1.66 -14.48 5.03
C THR A 65 3.00 -14.43 5.74
N VAL A 66 3.38 -13.25 6.21
CA VAL A 66 4.61 -13.02 6.97
C VAL A 66 4.26 -12.35 8.29
N SER A 67 5.04 -12.65 9.32
CA SER A 67 4.91 -12.04 10.65
C SER A 67 6.29 -11.64 11.14
N SER A 68 6.39 -10.47 11.76
CA SER A 68 7.62 -9.99 12.40
C SER A 68 7.29 -9.20 13.64
N THR A 69 8.14 -9.29 14.65
CA THR A 69 8.12 -8.41 15.83
C THR A 69 8.84 -7.08 15.57
N LYS A 70 9.51 -6.94 14.41
CA LYS A 70 10.26 -5.75 14.03
C LYS A 70 9.48 -4.98 12.96
N LEU A 71 9.05 -3.77 13.32
CA LEU A 71 8.43 -2.81 12.40
C LEU A 71 9.27 -1.54 12.38
N PHE A 72 9.75 -1.14 11.21
CA PHE A 72 10.47 0.13 11.04
C PHE A 72 9.77 1.04 10.05
N TYR A 73 9.79 2.33 10.33
CA TYR A 73 9.28 3.37 9.44
C TYR A 73 10.42 3.93 8.59
N ALA A 74 10.28 3.87 7.26
CA ALA A 74 11.31 4.28 6.30
C ALA A 74 10.88 5.47 5.44
N ASN A 75 10.09 6.40 5.98
CA ASN A 75 9.69 7.63 5.28
C ASN A 75 9.14 7.37 3.87
N TYR A 76 9.73 7.90 2.80
CA TYR A 76 9.28 7.66 1.42
C TYR A 76 9.96 6.43 0.79
N GLY A 77 10.75 5.67 1.54
CA GLY A 77 11.42 4.47 1.05
C GLY A 77 12.55 4.76 0.05
N GLU A 78 13.04 5.99 0.01
CA GLU A 78 14.21 6.38 -0.77
C GLU A 78 15.45 5.65 -0.23
N LEU A 79 16.49 5.51 -1.05
CA LEU A 79 17.69 4.78 -0.63
C LEU A 79 18.33 5.46 0.60
N GLU A 80 18.27 6.78 0.66
CA GLU A 80 18.72 7.65 1.74
C GLU A 80 17.92 7.42 3.04
N ASP A 81 16.62 7.12 2.94
CA ASP A 81 15.78 6.78 4.09
C ASP A 81 16.27 5.47 4.74
N PHE A 82 16.61 4.47 3.91
CA PHE A 82 17.18 3.21 4.40
C PHE A 82 18.60 3.38 4.96
N GLN A 83 19.45 4.19 4.32
CA GLN A 83 20.78 4.51 4.85
C GLN A 83 20.68 5.20 6.22
N THR A 84 19.71 6.08 6.39
CA THR A 84 19.40 6.72 7.67
C THR A 84 18.97 5.69 8.70
N LEU A 85 18.03 4.80 8.35
CA LEU A 85 17.62 3.70 9.24
C LEU A 85 18.79 2.81 9.65
N VAL A 86 19.64 2.40 8.70
CA VAL A 86 20.85 1.61 9.00
C VAL A 86 21.77 2.35 9.97
N SER A 87 21.92 3.66 9.82
CA SER A 87 22.73 4.48 10.72
C SER A 87 22.14 4.56 12.14
N LEU A 88 20.80 4.53 12.26
CA LEU A 88 20.10 4.62 13.54
C LEU A 88 20.01 3.30 14.30
N VAL A 89 19.72 2.19 13.59
CA VAL A 89 19.41 0.90 14.23
C VAL A 89 20.37 -0.23 13.84
N GLY A 90 21.27 0.01 12.89
CA GLY A 90 22.15 -1.01 12.33
C GLY A 90 21.48 -1.87 11.26
N ASN A 91 22.24 -2.26 10.23
CA ASN A 91 21.73 -3.04 9.10
C ASN A 91 21.16 -4.41 9.53
N ALA A 92 21.80 -5.07 10.50
CA ALA A 92 21.35 -6.37 11.01
C ALA A 92 19.96 -6.30 11.68
N SER A 93 19.55 -5.13 12.17
CA SER A 93 18.23 -4.95 12.78
C SER A 93 17.10 -5.02 11.74
N LEU A 94 17.36 -4.59 10.50
CA LEU A 94 16.38 -4.58 9.41
C LEU A 94 16.09 -5.99 8.87
N GLN A 95 16.99 -6.94 9.07
CA GLN A 95 16.81 -8.32 8.65
C GLN A 95 15.60 -8.96 9.35
N GLY A 96 14.68 -9.53 8.55
CA GLY A 96 13.45 -10.14 9.04
C GLY A 96 12.38 -9.14 9.48
N SER A 97 12.53 -7.86 9.19
CA SER A 97 11.58 -6.82 9.59
C SER A 97 10.45 -6.62 8.58
N ILE A 98 9.37 -5.95 9.02
CA ILE A 98 8.38 -5.34 8.15
C ILE A 98 8.71 -3.84 8.09
N ILE A 99 8.69 -3.25 6.90
CA ILE A 99 8.97 -1.82 6.69
C ILE A 99 7.68 -1.10 6.28
N ILE A 100 7.33 -0.01 6.96
CA ILE A 100 6.22 0.86 6.60
C ILE A 100 6.71 2.15 5.96
N MET A 101 6.13 2.52 4.82
CA MET A 101 6.56 3.64 3.95
C MET A 101 5.37 4.42 3.40
N ARG A 102 5.59 5.71 3.17
CA ARG A 102 4.65 6.61 2.49
C ARG A 102 4.70 6.42 0.98
N TYR A 103 3.55 6.55 0.33
CA TYR A 103 3.49 6.80 -1.11
C TYR A 103 4.11 8.18 -1.47
N GLY A 104 4.54 8.33 -2.72
CA GLY A 104 5.16 9.57 -3.23
C GLY A 104 6.68 9.46 -3.43
N ARG A 105 7.29 10.53 -3.95
CA ARG A 105 8.73 10.70 -4.26
C ARG A 105 9.31 9.75 -5.31
N ILE A 106 9.31 8.44 -5.06
CA ILE A 106 9.86 7.40 -5.94
C ILE A 106 8.79 6.39 -6.36
N PHE A 107 9.09 5.59 -7.37
CA PHE A 107 8.18 4.56 -7.84
C PHE A 107 7.94 3.49 -6.76
N ARG A 108 6.69 3.03 -6.64
CA ARG A 108 6.28 2.05 -5.61
C ARG A 108 7.05 0.72 -5.65
N GLY A 109 7.46 0.29 -6.84
CA GLY A 109 8.30 -0.90 -7.00
C GLY A 109 9.68 -0.74 -6.35
N ASP A 110 10.27 0.45 -6.49
CA ASP A 110 11.61 0.73 -5.94
C ASP A 110 11.60 0.70 -4.41
N LYS A 111 10.53 1.19 -3.78
CA LYS A 111 10.32 1.11 -2.32
C LYS A 111 10.39 -0.33 -1.82
N VAL A 112 9.66 -1.23 -2.49
CA VAL A 112 9.62 -2.66 -2.14
C VAL A 112 10.97 -3.32 -2.42
N MET A 113 11.61 -2.97 -3.53
CA MET A 113 12.95 -3.43 -3.88
C MET A 113 13.98 -3.03 -2.82
N HIS A 114 13.97 -1.78 -2.36
CA HIS A 114 14.85 -1.32 -1.28
C HIS A 114 14.58 -2.08 0.02
N ALA A 115 13.32 -2.20 0.45
CA ALA A 115 12.97 -2.97 1.64
C ALA A 115 13.53 -4.41 1.57
N GLN A 116 13.35 -5.07 0.43
CA GLN A 116 13.91 -6.41 0.19
C GLN A 116 15.45 -6.42 0.24
N TYR A 117 16.11 -5.44 -0.37
CA TYR A 117 17.58 -5.32 -0.37
C TYR A 117 18.16 -5.23 1.06
N PHE A 118 17.48 -4.52 1.95
CA PHE A 118 17.84 -4.41 3.37
C PHE A 118 17.32 -5.57 4.23
N GLY A 119 16.77 -6.62 3.61
CA GLY A 119 16.41 -7.87 4.30
C GLY A 119 15.05 -7.87 4.97
N ALA A 120 14.18 -6.91 4.63
CA ALA A 120 12.79 -6.94 5.09
C ALA A 120 12.04 -8.14 4.48
N VAL A 121 11.13 -8.70 5.26
CA VAL A 121 10.23 -9.79 4.83
C VAL A 121 8.87 -9.28 4.37
N GLY A 122 8.57 -7.99 4.58
CA GLY A 122 7.33 -7.36 4.15
C GLY A 122 7.45 -5.84 4.05
N ALA A 123 6.60 -5.25 3.23
CA ALA A 123 6.48 -3.80 3.06
C ALA A 123 5.01 -3.37 3.16
N ILE A 124 4.75 -2.28 3.86
CA ILE A 124 3.43 -1.63 3.97
C ILE A 124 3.55 -0.25 3.35
N LEU A 125 2.71 0.05 2.35
CA LEU A 125 2.64 1.36 1.73
C LEU A 125 1.33 2.04 2.14
N TYR A 126 1.39 3.30 2.53
CA TYR A 126 0.21 4.09 2.89
C TYR A 126 0.26 5.50 2.31
N ASN A 127 -0.90 6.13 2.13
CA ASN A 127 -1.01 7.52 1.71
C ASN A 127 -1.04 8.42 2.95
N ASP A 128 -0.03 9.27 3.10
CA ASP A 128 0.06 10.15 4.27
C ASP A 128 -0.84 11.39 4.08
N PRO A 129 -1.67 11.78 5.06
CA PRO A 129 -2.48 12.98 4.97
C PRO A 129 -1.68 14.26 4.69
N ALA A 130 -0.41 14.33 5.10
CA ALA A 130 0.45 15.46 4.76
C ALA A 130 0.61 15.66 3.24
N ASP A 131 0.50 14.57 2.46
CA ASP A 131 0.61 14.59 1.01
C ASP A 131 -0.75 14.54 0.30
N TYR A 132 -1.75 13.83 0.84
CA TYR A 132 -3.01 13.51 0.16
C TYR A 132 -4.27 14.16 0.78
N ALA A 133 -4.16 14.74 1.97
CA ALA A 133 -5.24 15.45 2.66
C ALA A 133 -4.68 16.58 3.58
N PRO A 134 -3.98 17.58 3.01
CA PRO A 134 -3.19 18.56 3.78
C PRO A 134 -4.03 19.46 4.68
N PHE A 135 -5.35 19.55 4.45
CA PHE A 135 -6.29 20.31 5.28
C PHE A 135 -7.02 19.46 6.33
N GLY A 136 -6.57 18.22 6.53
CA GLY A 136 -7.14 17.29 7.49
C GLY A 136 -8.05 16.24 6.84
N THR A 137 -8.47 15.27 7.66
CA THR A 137 -9.19 14.08 7.20
C THR A 137 -10.64 14.03 7.72
N THR A 138 -11.18 15.15 8.19
CA THR A 138 -12.57 15.25 8.63
C THR A 138 -13.52 15.23 7.43
N PRO A 139 -14.78 14.78 7.57
CA PRO A 139 -15.69 14.60 6.44
C PRO A 139 -15.91 15.84 5.56
N ASP A 140 -15.82 17.04 6.13
CA ASP A 140 -15.95 18.32 5.44
C ASP A 140 -14.71 18.74 4.62
N GLN A 141 -13.58 18.08 4.86
CA GLN A 141 -12.30 18.34 4.19
C GLN A 141 -11.96 17.32 3.10
N VAL A 142 -12.67 16.18 3.04
CA VAL A 142 -12.36 15.06 2.14
C VAL A 142 -13.55 14.64 1.29
N TYR A 143 -13.35 13.68 0.41
CA TYR A 143 -14.44 13.09 -0.38
C TYR A 143 -15.52 12.48 0.54
N ASP A 144 -16.80 12.74 0.31
CA ASP A 144 -17.41 13.29 -0.92
C ASP A 144 -17.65 14.81 -0.95
N GLN A 145 -17.31 15.54 0.12
CA GLN A 145 -17.56 16.98 0.22
C GLN A 145 -16.48 17.82 -0.47
N LYS A 146 -15.27 17.29 -0.56
CA LYS A 146 -14.10 17.89 -1.19
C LYS A 146 -13.38 16.86 -2.05
N TRP A 147 -12.26 17.28 -2.62
CA TRP A 147 -11.45 16.51 -3.58
C TRP A 147 -10.23 15.84 -2.92
N TYR A 148 -10.09 15.94 -1.59
CA TYR A 148 -9.01 15.29 -0.84
C TYR A 148 -9.37 13.87 -0.41
N MET A 149 -8.32 13.08 -0.16
CA MET A 149 -8.43 11.67 0.13
C MET A 149 -9.10 11.40 1.50
N PRO A 150 -10.16 10.57 1.56
CA PRO A 150 -10.76 10.19 2.83
C PRO A 150 -9.88 9.20 3.60
N PRO A 151 -10.07 9.06 4.94
CA PRO A 151 -9.29 8.14 5.77
C PRO A 151 -9.31 6.67 5.34
N SER A 152 -10.35 6.26 4.59
CA SER A 152 -10.55 4.89 4.12
C SER A 152 -9.99 4.63 2.72
N GLY A 153 -9.48 5.65 2.03
CA GLY A 153 -8.89 5.46 0.71
C GLY A 153 -7.51 4.81 0.81
N VAL A 154 -7.13 4.02 -0.20
CA VAL A 154 -5.83 3.34 -0.31
C VAL A 154 -5.18 3.55 -1.67
#